data_AF-A0A538K1X8-F1
#
_entry.id   AF-A0A538K1X8-F1
#
_cell.length_a   1.000
_cell.length_b   1.000
_cell.length_c   1.000
_cell.angle_alpha   90.00
_cell.angle_beta   90.00
_cell.angle_gamma   90.00
#
_symmetry.space_group_name_H-M   'P 1'
#
loop_
_entity.id
_entity.type
_entity.pdbx_description
1 polymer ?
#
loop_
_entity_poly.entity_id
_entity_poly.type
_entity_poly.pdbx_seq_one_letter_code
_entity_poly.pdbx_strand_id
1 'polypeptide(L)'
;MPDPLDARIGGSYGNGESVSRDRSYLVSFVWLEPGTGEVHVNFRGYPGNTKIPTCSDLTTDKPVPCFSDPKGLVRAGDITARVYTANQGADQWHVLYAWRHRRSLYSISEHVAPPYTYAQVIQNLKRMLGGLVIVSPKS
;
A
#
# COMPACT_ATOMS: atom_id res chain seq x y z
N MET A 1 13.21 -3.45 -1.00
CA MET A 1 12.71 -2.28 -1.74
C MET A 1 13.58 -1.08 -1.38
N PRO A 2 13.86 -0.12 -2.28
CA PRO A 2 14.50 1.13 -1.86
C PRO A 2 13.65 1.81 -0.78
N ASP A 3 14.31 2.51 0.13
CA ASP A 3 13.62 3.38 1.07
C ASP A 3 12.74 4.38 0.29
N PRO A 4 11.43 4.47 0.56
CA PRO A 4 10.55 5.40 -0.14
C PRO A 4 10.92 6.87 0.11
N LEU A 5 11.66 7.14 1.18
CA LEU A 5 12.08 8.46 1.63
C LEU A 5 13.21 9.03 0.76
N ASP A 6 14.27 8.26 0.54
CA ASP A 6 15.48 8.71 -0.16
C ASP A 6 15.86 7.89 -1.40
N ALA A 7 15.09 6.87 -1.73
CA ALA A 7 15.30 5.92 -2.83
C ALA A 7 16.61 5.13 -2.74
N ARG A 8 17.22 4.99 -1.55
CA ARG A 8 18.45 4.22 -1.35
C ARG A 8 18.16 2.80 -0.87
N ILE A 9 19.07 1.89 -1.21
CA ILE A 9 19.07 0.50 -0.76
C ILE A 9 20.18 0.39 0.29
N GLY A 10 19.87 -0.15 1.47
CA GLY A 10 20.87 -0.42 2.52
C GLY A 10 20.53 0.09 3.93
N GLY A 11 19.32 0.62 4.18
CA GLY A 11 18.85 0.96 5.52
C GLY A 11 18.40 -0.27 6.33
N SER A 12 18.30 -0.12 7.66
CA SER A 12 17.69 -1.12 8.55
C SER A 12 16.18 -1.09 8.38
N TYR A 13 15.62 -2.11 7.72
CA TYR A 13 14.19 -2.24 7.50
C TYR A 13 13.57 -3.25 8.48
N GLY A 14 12.39 -2.91 9.01
CA GLY A 14 11.48 -3.90 9.58
C GLY A 14 10.58 -4.41 8.46
N ASN A 15 10.65 -5.69 8.11
CA ASN A 15 9.72 -6.28 7.15
C ASN A 15 8.74 -7.18 7.88
N GLY A 16 7.47 -7.12 7.46
CA GLY A 16 6.46 -8.07 7.88
C GLY A 16 5.71 -8.62 6.68
N GLU A 17 5.62 -9.94 6.58
CA GLU A 17 4.81 -10.62 5.59
C GLU A 17 3.65 -11.41 6.22
N SER A 18 2.53 -11.46 5.52
CA SER A 18 1.42 -12.35 5.89
C SER A 18 0.70 -12.85 4.65
N VAL A 19 0.22 -14.09 4.72
CA VAL A 19 -0.59 -14.73 3.69
C VAL A 19 -1.82 -15.34 4.34
N SER A 20 -3.00 -14.91 3.92
CA SER A 20 -4.28 -15.42 4.39
C SER A 20 -4.67 -16.70 3.65
N ARG A 21 -5.64 -17.44 4.20
CA ARG A 21 -6.14 -18.70 3.61
C ARG A 21 -6.69 -18.53 2.18
N ASP A 22 -7.25 -17.37 1.86
CA ASP A 22 -7.73 -17.03 0.51
C ASP A 22 -6.60 -16.63 -0.46
N ARG A 23 -5.35 -16.76 -0.02
CA ARG A 23 -4.12 -16.36 -0.70
C ARG A 23 -3.96 -14.85 -0.87
N SER A 24 -4.80 -14.03 -0.24
CA SER A 24 -4.47 -12.62 -0.08
C SER A 24 -3.20 -12.48 0.74
N TYR A 25 -2.38 -11.50 0.39
CA TYR A 25 -1.09 -11.31 1.04
C TYR A 25 -0.84 -9.84 1.33
N LEU A 26 -0.04 -9.61 2.36
CA LEU A 26 0.52 -8.32 2.71
C LEU A 26 2.04 -8.46 2.84
N VAL A 27 2.75 -7.49 2.29
CA VAL A 27 4.17 -7.25 2.56
C VAL A 27 4.28 -5.81 3.05
N SER A 28 4.70 -5.64 4.29
CA SER A 28 4.91 -4.35 4.93
C SER A 28 6.39 -4.09 5.07
N PHE A 29 6.78 -2.85 4.76
CA PHE A 29 8.12 -2.33 4.93
C PHE A 29 8.03 -1.14 5.89
N VAL A 30 8.86 -1.19 6.92
CA VAL A 30 8.87 -0.23 8.02
C VAL A 30 10.23 0.42 8.14
N TRP A 31 10.22 1.75 8.24
CA TRP A 31 11.40 2.56 8.54
C TRP A 31 11.12 3.39 9.78
N LEU A 32 12.09 3.37 10.70
CA LEU A 32 12.12 4.28 11.83
C LEU A 32 13.04 5.44 11.48
N GLU A 33 12.46 6.62 11.30
CA GLU A 33 13.22 7.83 11.00
C GLU A 33 13.44 8.61 12.31
N PRO A 34 14.72 8.82 12.74
CA PRO A 34 15.03 9.50 13.98
C PRO A 34 14.40 10.90 14.05
N GLY A 35 13.59 11.14 15.09
CA GLY A 35 12.96 12.44 15.34
C GLY A 35 11.63 12.66 14.61
N THR A 36 11.17 11.73 13.77
CA THR A 36 9.93 11.91 13.01
C THR A 36 8.94 10.75 13.11
N GLY A 37 9.40 9.57 13.56
CA GLY A 37 8.54 8.42 13.86
C GLY A 37 8.61 7.32 12.79
N GLU A 38 7.53 6.54 12.70
CA GLU A 38 7.45 5.34 11.87
C GLU A 38 6.78 5.63 10.52
N VAL A 39 7.50 5.37 9.42
CA VAL A 39 6.95 5.42 8.06
C VAL A 39 6.79 4.00 7.55
N HIS A 40 5.59 3.68 7.03
CA HIS A 40 5.24 2.36 6.55
C HIS A 40 4.77 2.38 5.12
N VAL A 41 5.19 1.38 4.35
CA VAL A 41 4.63 1.08 3.04
C VAL A 41 4.09 -0.35 3.05
N ASN A 42 2.82 -0.52 2.66
CA ASN A 42 2.23 -1.85 2.49
C ASN A 42 1.97 -2.14 1.03
N PHE A 43 2.34 -3.35 0.61
CA PHE A 43 1.89 -3.96 -0.63
C PHE A 43 0.88 -5.04 -0.30
N ARG A 44 -0.24 -5.03 -1.01
CA ARG A 44 -1.25 -6.08 -0.88
C ARG A 44 -1.66 -6.63 -2.23
N GLY A 45 -1.97 -7.90 -2.23
CA GLY A 45 -2.57 -8.58 -3.37
C GLY A 45 -3.75 -9.43 -2.93
N TYR A 46 -4.78 -9.44 -3.78
CA TYR A 46 -6.00 -10.22 -3.62
C TYR A 46 -6.19 -11.09 -4.87
N PRO A 47 -5.50 -12.24 -4.96
CA PRO A 47 -5.52 -13.08 -6.16
C PRO A 47 -6.93 -13.61 -6.49
N GLY A 48 -7.36 -13.39 -7.72
CA GLY A 48 -8.66 -13.88 -8.21
C GLY A 48 -9.89 -13.13 -7.68
N ASN A 49 -9.69 -12.05 -6.91
CA ASN A 49 -10.76 -11.18 -6.45
C ASN A 49 -10.45 -9.71 -6.77
N THR A 50 -11.37 -9.05 -7.48
CA THR A 50 -11.25 -7.62 -7.83
C THR A 50 -12.09 -6.69 -6.95
N LYS A 51 -12.88 -7.25 -6.03
CA LYS A 51 -13.71 -6.49 -5.09
C LYS A 51 -12.83 -5.98 -3.94
N ILE A 52 -13.16 -4.78 -3.46
CA ILE A 52 -12.56 -4.24 -2.25
C ILE A 52 -12.93 -5.19 -1.10
N PRO A 53 -11.96 -5.68 -0.32
CA PRO A 53 -12.24 -6.54 0.83
C PRO A 53 -12.89 -5.77 1.97
N THR A 54 -13.44 -6.53 2.92
CA THR A 54 -14.01 -6.01 4.16
C THR A 54 -12.98 -6.14 5.29
N CYS A 55 -12.87 -5.11 6.12
CA CYS A 55 -12.05 -5.04 7.32
C CYS A 55 -12.94 -4.73 8.54
N SER A 56 -12.46 -5.04 9.74
CA SER A 56 -13.09 -4.55 10.97
C SER A 56 -12.70 -3.10 11.20
N ASP A 57 -13.69 -2.27 11.52
CA ASP A 57 -13.48 -0.92 12.05
C ASP A 57 -12.94 -1.01 13.49
N LEU A 58 -11.77 -0.42 13.76
CA LEU A 58 -11.14 -0.57 15.09
C LEU A 58 -11.91 0.11 16.23
N THR A 59 -12.83 1.03 15.91
CA THR A 59 -13.60 1.77 16.92
C THR A 59 -14.92 1.07 17.25
N THR A 60 -15.55 0.46 16.25
CA THR A 60 -16.92 -0.07 16.34
C THR A 60 -17.00 -1.59 16.14
N ASP A 61 -15.91 -2.22 15.73
CA ASP A 61 -15.80 -3.64 15.32
C ASP A 61 -16.79 -4.06 14.21
N LYS A 62 -17.34 -3.07 13.49
CA LYS A 62 -18.27 -3.33 12.38
C LYS A 62 -17.52 -3.62 11.09
N PRO A 63 -18.09 -4.47 10.21
CA PRO A 63 -17.54 -4.69 8.88
C PRO A 63 -17.65 -3.42 8.04
N VAL A 64 -16.52 -2.95 7.54
CA VAL A 64 -16.38 -1.78 6.65
C VAL A 64 -15.48 -2.12 5.47
N PRO A 65 -15.57 -1.42 4.32
CA PRO A 65 -14.58 -1.59 3.26
C PRO A 65 -13.17 -1.29 3.79
N CYS A 66 -12.19 -2.14 3.46
CA CYS A 66 -10.80 -1.91 3.88
C CYS A 66 -10.22 -0.59 3.33
N PHE A 67 -10.73 -0.12 2.20
CA PHE A 67 -10.40 1.18 1.64
C PHE A 67 -11.61 1.83 0.98
N SER A 68 -11.75 3.13 1.19
CA SER A 68 -12.90 3.94 0.80
C SER A 68 -12.48 5.39 0.53
N ASP A 69 -13.45 6.26 0.23
CA ASP A 69 -13.22 7.66 -0.15
C ASP A 69 -12.32 7.81 -1.41
N PRO A 70 -12.81 7.44 -2.62
CA PRO A 70 -12.02 7.49 -3.83
C PRO A 70 -11.75 8.94 -4.28
N LYS A 71 -10.48 9.34 -4.43
CA LYS A 71 -10.07 10.72 -4.76
C LYS A 71 -9.65 10.98 -6.21
N GLY A 72 -9.58 9.94 -7.04
CA GLY A 72 -9.24 10.08 -8.46
C GLY A 72 -8.42 8.92 -9.00
N LEU A 73 -7.82 9.11 -10.18
CA LEU A 73 -6.95 8.14 -10.82
C LEU A 73 -5.53 8.69 -10.94
N VAL A 74 -4.54 7.84 -10.70
CA VAL A 74 -3.13 8.08 -10.96
C VAL A 74 -2.65 7.06 -11.98
N ARG A 75 -1.86 7.51 -12.96
CA ARG A 75 -1.20 6.65 -13.93
C ARG A 75 0.32 6.73 -13.75
N ALA A 76 0.96 5.57 -13.71
CA ALA A 76 2.41 5.41 -13.70
C ALA A 76 2.77 4.18 -14.53
N GLY A 77 3.54 4.37 -15.61
CA GLY A 77 3.76 3.33 -16.62
C GLY A 77 2.44 2.79 -17.17
N ASP A 78 2.30 1.46 -17.18
CA ASP A 78 1.09 0.78 -17.65
C ASP A 78 -0.01 0.66 -16.59
N ILE A 79 0.27 1.05 -15.34
CA ILE A 79 -0.66 0.91 -14.23
C ILE A 79 -1.50 2.18 -14.08
N THR A 80 -2.81 2.01 -14.13
CA THR A 80 -3.78 3.03 -13.71
C THR A 80 -4.39 2.60 -12.38
N ALA A 81 -4.06 3.34 -11.31
CA ALA A 81 -4.54 3.09 -9.95
C ALA A 81 -5.56 4.14 -9.52
N ARG A 82 -6.48 3.75 -8.64
CA ARG A 82 -7.42 4.65 -7.97
C ARG A 82 -6.87 5.00 -6.59
N VAL A 83 -6.98 6.28 -6.23
CA VAL A 83 -6.54 6.80 -4.93
C VAL A 83 -7.67 6.66 -3.90
N TYR A 84 -7.34 6.21 -2.69
CA TYR A 84 -8.22 6.07 -1.54
C TYR A 84 -7.59 6.70 -0.29
N THR A 85 -8.38 7.41 0.50
CA THR A 85 -7.91 8.20 1.66
C THR A 85 -8.57 7.84 2.99
N ALA A 86 -9.54 6.92 2.99
CA ALA A 86 -10.16 6.39 4.20
C ALA A 86 -9.99 4.87 4.24
N ASN A 87 -8.95 4.44 4.95
CA ASN A 87 -8.43 3.07 4.93
C ASN A 87 -8.43 2.46 6.33
N GLN A 88 -8.48 1.13 6.42
CA GLN A 88 -8.71 0.37 7.65
C GLN A 88 -7.71 -0.79 7.80
N GLY A 89 -7.62 -1.35 9.01
CA GLY A 89 -6.70 -2.44 9.31
C GLY A 89 -5.25 -1.99 9.15
N ALA A 90 -4.43 -2.78 8.44
CA ALA A 90 -3.01 -2.48 8.28
C ALA A 90 -2.73 -1.20 7.48
N ASP A 91 -3.71 -0.67 6.75
CA ASP A 91 -3.58 0.53 5.91
C ASP A 91 -4.20 1.77 6.57
N GLN A 92 -4.55 1.70 7.85
CA GLN A 92 -5.06 2.85 8.56
C GLN A 92 -4.05 4.00 8.55
N TRP A 93 -4.55 5.24 8.37
CA TRP A 93 -3.75 6.46 8.22
C TRP A 93 -2.85 6.52 6.97
N HIS A 94 -3.00 5.57 6.04
CA HIS A 94 -2.28 5.62 4.78
C HIS A 94 -3.07 6.36 3.69
N VAL A 95 -2.35 6.88 2.69
CA VAL A 95 -2.91 7.03 1.34
C VAL A 95 -2.71 5.72 0.60
N LEU A 96 -3.70 5.27 -0.17
CA LEU A 96 -3.67 3.98 -0.85
C LEU A 96 -3.97 4.12 -2.34
N TYR A 97 -3.14 3.50 -3.16
CA TYR A 97 -3.36 3.30 -4.60
C TYR A 97 -3.77 1.87 -4.85
N ALA A 98 -4.97 1.65 -5.41
CA ALA A 98 -5.45 0.33 -5.80
C ALA A 98 -5.64 0.20 -7.31
N TRP A 99 -5.20 -0.91 -7.88
CA TRP A 99 -5.41 -1.22 -9.29
C TRP A 99 -5.79 -2.68 -9.49
N ARG A 100 -6.38 -2.96 -10.66
CA ARG A 100 -6.75 -4.32 -11.05
C ARG A 100 -5.81 -4.83 -12.11
N HIS A 101 -5.39 -6.08 -11.99
CA HIS A 101 -4.61 -6.77 -13.01
C HIS A 101 -4.95 -8.27 -12.97
N ARG A 102 -5.20 -8.89 -14.14
CA ARG A 102 -5.51 -10.33 -14.29
C ARG A 102 -6.46 -10.88 -13.20
N ARG A 103 -7.69 -10.36 -13.15
CA ARG A 103 -8.75 -10.74 -12.19
C ARG A 103 -8.38 -10.58 -10.70
N SER A 104 -7.30 -9.86 -10.39
CA SER A 104 -6.82 -9.64 -9.04
C SER A 104 -6.82 -8.15 -8.73
N LEU A 105 -7.02 -7.82 -7.47
CA LEU A 105 -6.84 -6.47 -6.93
C LEU A 105 -5.48 -6.38 -6.27
N TYR A 106 -4.80 -5.27 -6.47
CA TYR A 106 -3.53 -4.95 -5.85
C TYR A 106 -3.63 -3.58 -5.23
N SER A 107 -2.87 -3.36 -4.17
CA SER A 107 -2.69 -2.03 -3.62
C SER A 107 -1.28 -1.80 -3.12
N ILE A 108 -0.88 -0.54 -3.17
CA ILE A 108 0.27 0.01 -2.46
C ILE A 108 -0.24 1.18 -1.61
N SER A 109 0.19 1.25 -0.36
CA SER A 109 -0.21 2.30 0.57
C SER A 109 0.98 2.80 1.36
N GLU A 110 0.95 4.07 1.76
CA GLU A 110 2.02 4.70 2.54
C GLU A 110 1.43 5.56 3.65
N HIS A 111 2.00 5.42 4.85
CA HIS A 111 1.60 6.15 6.04
C HIS A 111 1.85 7.66 5.88
N VAL A 112 0.86 8.48 6.22
CA VAL A 112 1.03 9.94 6.27
C VAL A 112 1.41 10.36 7.68
N ALA A 113 2.70 10.57 7.92
CA ALA A 113 3.23 11.08 9.17
C ALA A 113 4.38 12.08 8.91
N PRO A 114 4.63 13.05 9.81
CA PRO A 114 5.83 13.87 9.75
C PRO A 114 7.10 13.02 9.54
N PRO A 115 8.07 13.48 8.73
CA PRO A 115 8.16 14.80 8.08
C PRO A 115 7.39 14.85 6.74
N TYR A 116 6.71 13.77 6.34
CA TYR A 116 6.08 13.67 5.03
C TYR A 116 4.68 14.30 5.03
N THR A 117 4.54 15.27 4.14
CA THR A 117 3.25 15.83 3.78
C THR A 117 2.46 14.86 2.91
N TYR A 118 1.13 15.03 2.89
CA TYR A 118 0.25 14.30 1.97
C TYR A 118 0.72 14.37 0.51
N ALA A 119 1.20 15.54 0.07
CA ALA A 119 1.68 15.73 -1.30
C ALA A 119 2.96 14.92 -1.58
N GLN A 120 3.86 14.80 -0.61
CA GLN A 120 5.05 13.96 -0.73
C GLN A 120 4.68 12.48 -0.80
N VAL A 121 3.78 12.01 0.08
CA VAL A 121 3.29 10.62 0.07
C VAL A 121 2.65 10.26 -1.28
N ILE A 122 1.82 11.15 -1.85
CA ILE A 122 1.24 10.96 -3.20
C ILE A 122 2.33 10.80 -4.27
N GLN A 123 3.42 11.57 -4.19
CA GLN A 123 4.53 11.47 -5.13
C GLN A 123 5.35 10.19 -4.94
N ASN A 124 5.63 9.81 -3.69
CA ASN A 124 6.34 8.59 -3.32
C ASN A 124 5.59 7.35 -3.85
N LEU A 125 4.30 7.24 -3.55
CA LEU A 125 3.43 6.19 -4.08
C LEU A 125 3.42 6.15 -5.61
N LYS A 126 3.43 7.31 -6.29
CA LYS A 126 3.45 7.36 -7.76
C LYS A 126 4.79 6.84 -8.31
N ARG A 127 5.92 7.17 -7.67
CA ARG A 127 7.24 6.66 -8.05
C ARG A 127 7.31 5.14 -7.84
N MET A 128 6.87 4.66 -6.68
CA MET A 128 6.83 3.23 -6.39
C MET A 128 5.94 2.46 -7.38
N LEU A 129 4.74 2.98 -7.67
CA LEU A 129 3.82 2.41 -8.66
C LEU A 129 4.48 2.29 -10.05
N GLY A 130 5.22 3.31 -10.47
CA GLY A 130 5.94 3.32 -11.76
C GLY A 130 7.13 2.37 -11.82
N GLY A 131 7.68 1.97 -10.67
CA GLY A 131 8.77 1.01 -10.56
C GLY A 131 8.33 -0.45 -10.44
N LEU A 132 7.02 -0.72 -10.37
CA LEU A 132 6.53 -2.09 -10.22
C LEU A 132 6.75 -2.91 -11.49
N VAL A 133 7.36 -4.08 -11.31
CA VAL A 133 7.55 -5.07 -12.35
C VAL A 133 6.76 -6.32 -12.02
N ILE A 134 6.19 -6.94 -13.07
CA ILE A 134 5.55 -8.25 -12.93
C ILE A 134 6.67 -9.29 -12.86
N VAL A 135 6.76 -9.98 -11.73
CA VAL A 135 7.66 -11.14 -11.59
C VAL A 135 6.86 -12.40 -11.87
N SER A 136 7.24 -13.12 -12.93
CA SER A 136 6.70 -14.46 -13.19
C SER A 136 7.37 -15.46 -12.25
N PRO A 137 6.61 -16.44 -11.70
CA PRO A 137 7.22 -17.56 -10.98
C PRO A 137 8.25 -18.22 -11.88
N LYS A 138 9.47 -18.41 -11.38
CA LYS A 138 10.41 -19.31 -12.04
C LYS A 138 9.88 -20.73 -11.83
N SER A 139 9.72 -21.44 -12.94
CA SER A 139 9.38 -22.87 -12.96
C SER A 139 10.50 -23.69 -12.35
#